data_AF-A0A4R2D0G7-F1
#
_entry.id   AF-A0A4R2D0G7-F1
#
_cell.length_a   1.000
_cell.length_b   1.000
_cell.length_c   1.000
_cell.angle_alpha   90.00
_cell.angle_beta   90.00
_cell.angle_gamma   90.00
#
_symmetry.space_group_name_H-M   'P 1'
#
loop_
_entity.id
_entity.type
_entity.pdbx_description
1 polymer ?
#
loop_
_entity_poly.entity_id
_entity_poly.type
_entity_poly.pdbx_seq_one_letter_code
_entity_poly.pdbx_strand_id
1 'polypeptide(L)'
;MDAIDLDLFGVLPAPAVYDGLAGRQALFKGGAAPLLDIKAQAPLDPFLDMQAMLLEMTKELRERFQRFQSQRALAEGDADGARDEALRKQAQADAKAAIEAVSLIVRTLEKIDSLQRTLLNARAEADAAADGAEDEAALAAEFDRLVEDRVKERLYAAKEDWMRGLGPGGDAAARAASGP
;
A
#
# COMPACT_ATOMS: atom_id res chain seq x y z
N MET A 1 -4.65 -9.04 40.70
CA MET A 1 -4.64 -8.87 39.23
C MET A 1 -4.40 -7.40 39.01
N ASP A 2 -3.15 -7.04 38.76
CA ASP A 2 -2.75 -5.64 38.63
C ASP A 2 -3.29 -5.12 37.31
N ALA A 3 -4.20 -4.15 37.42
CA ALA A 3 -4.82 -3.49 36.28
C ALA A 3 -3.76 -2.64 35.58
N ILE A 4 -3.63 -2.82 34.27
CA ILE A 4 -2.73 -2.03 33.43
C ILE A 4 -3.18 -0.58 33.51
N ASP A 5 -2.32 0.28 34.06
CA ASP A 5 -2.57 1.71 34.15
C ASP A 5 -2.31 2.36 32.77
N LEU A 6 -3.40 2.62 32.06
CA LEU A 6 -3.41 3.19 30.71
C LEU A 6 -3.10 4.70 30.71
N ASP A 7 -3.13 5.36 31.88
CA ASP A 7 -2.82 6.80 32.00
C ASP A 7 -1.32 7.07 31.85
N LEU A 8 -0.47 6.04 32.03
CA LEU A 8 0.97 6.11 31.77
C LEU A 8 1.28 6.38 30.29
N PHE A 9 0.36 6.07 29.38
CA PHE A 9 0.53 6.22 27.93
C PHE A 9 -0.04 7.52 27.37
N GLY A 10 -0.70 8.37 28.19
CA GLY A 10 -1.09 9.72 27.81
C GLY A 10 -2.10 9.86 26.66
N VAL A 11 -2.80 8.79 26.27
CA VAL A 11 -3.77 8.80 25.15
C VAL A 11 -5.15 8.41 25.67
N LEU A 12 -6.06 9.36 25.81
CA LEU A 12 -7.49 9.05 25.91
C LEU A 12 -8.23 9.60 24.68
N PRO A 13 -8.61 8.75 23.71
CA PRO A 13 -9.61 9.12 22.73
C PRO A 13 -10.97 8.68 23.27
N ALA A 14 -11.80 9.63 23.69
CA ALA A 14 -13.20 9.28 23.97
C ALA A 14 -13.94 8.94 22.64
N PRO A 15 -15.15 8.36 22.71
CA PRO A 15 -15.61 7.41 21.72
C PRO A 15 -16.00 8.05 20.40
N ALA A 16 -15.80 7.27 19.34
CA ALA A 16 -16.26 7.55 18.00
C ALA A 16 -17.79 7.51 17.92
N VAL A 17 -18.43 8.68 17.82
CA VAL A 17 -19.84 8.74 17.44
C VAL A 17 -19.89 8.86 15.92
N TYR A 18 -20.13 7.74 15.26
CA TYR A 18 -20.54 7.78 13.87
C TYR A 18 -21.46 6.60 13.61
N ASP A 19 -22.76 6.89 13.60
CA ASP A 19 -23.66 6.23 12.67
C ASP A 19 -23.99 7.29 11.61
N GLY A 20 -23.12 7.46 10.62
CA GLY A 20 -23.37 8.39 9.50
C GLY A 20 -23.32 9.91 9.76
N LEU A 21 -22.18 10.55 9.99
CA LEU A 21 -21.92 11.98 9.62
C LEU A 21 -21.27 12.86 10.68
N ALA A 22 -21.62 12.67 11.96
CA ALA A 22 -21.85 13.84 12.81
C ALA A 22 -21.29 13.81 14.25
N GLY A 23 -20.45 12.86 14.64
CA GLY A 23 -20.11 12.70 16.07
C GLY A 23 -18.64 12.55 16.45
N ARG A 24 -17.68 12.88 15.58
CA ARG A 24 -16.25 12.80 15.92
C ARG A 24 -15.55 14.16 15.87
N GLN A 25 -16.11 15.18 16.53
CA GLN A 25 -15.48 16.52 16.61
C GLN A 25 -15.21 17.06 18.02
N ALA A 26 -15.44 16.29 19.09
CA ALA A 26 -15.40 16.88 20.45
C ALA A 26 -14.24 16.43 21.36
N LEU A 27 -13.12 15.89 20.86
CA LEU A 27 -12.08 15.30 21.73
C LEU A 27 -10.63 15.75 21.54
N PHE A 28 -10.36 16.73 20.69
CA PHE A 28 -9.03 17.32 20.63
C PHE A 28 -9.08 18.79 21.04
N LYS A 29 -9.40 19.02 22.32
CA LYS A 29 -9.02 20.26 23.00
C LYS A 29 -7.83 19.96 23.92
N GLY A 30 -6.62 20.11 23.38
CA GLY A 30 -5.41 20.24 24.20
C GLY A 30 -4.18 19.44 23.78
N GLY A 31 -4.32 18.42 22.94
CA GLY A 31 -3.18 17.65 22.41
C GLY A 31 -2.99 17.94 20.94
N ALA A 32 -1.75 18.06 20.49
CA ALA A 32 -1.39 18.19 19.08
C ALA A 32 -2.25 17.23 18.25
N ALA A 33 -2.98 17.77 17.27
CA ALA A 33 -3.76 16.96 16.34
C ALA A 33 -2.86 15.81 15.85
N PRO A 34 -3.32 14.55 15.88
CA PRO A 34 -2.56 13.48 15.27
C PRO A 34 -2.46 13.81 13.78
N LEU A 35 -1.33 14.41 13.40
CA LEU A 35 -0.91 14.54 12.03
C LEU A 35 -0.55 13.13 11.62
N LEU A 36 -1.56 12.39 11.16
CA LEU A 36 -1.32 11.14 10.47
C LEU A 36 -0.42 11.51 9.31
N ASP A 37 0.85 11.09 9.36
CA ASP A 37 1.72 11.08 8.21
C ASP A 37 1.10 10.09 7.23
N ILE A 38 0.18 10.60 6.42
CA ILE A 38 -0.38 9.86 5.31
C ILE A 38 0.79 9.77 4.34
N LYS A 39 1.59 8.71 4.44
CA LYS A 39 2.65 8.42 3.46
C LYS A 39 2.09 8.28 2.03
N ALA A 40 0.77 8.20 1.89
CA ALA A 40 0.04 8.29 0.63
C ALA A 40 -0.14 9.73 0.09
N GLN A 41 0.39 10.76 0.74
CA GLN A 41 0.53 12.11 0.18
C GLN A 41 1.93 12.32 -0.43
N ALA A 42 2.52 11.24 -0.93
CA ALA A 42 3.45 11.34 -2.04
C ALA A 42 2.71 11.96 -3.25
N PRO A 43 3.40 12.58 -4.22
CA PRO A 43 2.79 12.87 -5.52
C PRO A 43 2.09 11.59 -5.99
N LEU A 44 0.87 11.68 -6.55
CA LEU A 44 0.13 10.51 -7.06
C LEU A 44 1.13 9.48 -7.60
N ASP A 45 1.10 8.26 -7.07
CA ASP A 45 2.06 7.21 -7.43
C ASP A 45 2.24 7.25 -8.94
N PRO A 46 3.44 7.62 -9.45
CA PRO A 46 3.67 7.82 -10.87
C PRO A 46 3.25 6.59 -11.70
N PHE A 47 3.23 5.41 -11.06
CA PHE A 47 2.73 4.17 -11.62
C PHE A 47 1.21 4.15 -11.79
N LEU A 48 0.43 4.59 -10.79
CA LEU A 48 -1.04 4.68 -10.88
C LEU A 48 -1.45 5.73 -11.92
N ASP A 49 -0.73 6.85 -11.98
CA ASP A 49 -0.96 7.89 -13.00
C ASP A 49 -0.65 7.37 -14.41
N MET A 50 0.45 6.65 -14.58
CA MET A 50 0.80 6.03 -15.85
C MET A 50 -0.22 4.93 -16.23
N GLN A 51 -0.71 4.16 -15.27
CA GLN A 51 -1.72 3.13 -15.51
C GLN A 51 -3.08 3.74 -15.90
N ALA A 52 -3.49 4.82 -15.23
CA ALA A 52 -4.69 5.59 -15.59
C ALA A 52 -4.56 6.20 -16.99
N MET A 53 -3.40 6.76 -17.33
CA MET A 53 -3.11 7.29 -18.66
C MET A 53 -3.20 6.21 -19.74
N LEU A 54 -2.64 5.02 -19.51
CA LEU A 54 -2.74 3.89 -20.46
C LEU A 54 -4.18 3.40 -20.65
N LEU A 55 -4.98 3.40 -19.59
CA LEU A 55 -6.40 3.04 -19.65
C LEU A 55 -7.22 4.06 -20.46
N GLU A 56 -6.98 5.36 -20.25
CA GLU A 56 -7.65 6.39 -21.05
C GLU A 56 -7.18 6.37 -22.52
N MET A 57 -5.89 6.19 -22.79
CA MET A 57 -5.38 6.04 -24.16
C MET A 57 -5.99 4.83 -24.88
N THR A 58 -6.15 3.69 -24.19
CA THR A 58 -6.76 2.49 -24.79
C THR A 58 -8.27 2.65 -25.01
N LYS A 59 -8.96 3.41 -24.16
CA LYS A 59 -10.36 3.79 -24.37
C LYS A 59 -10.51 4.71 -25.58
N GLU A 60 -9.68 5.75 -25.71
CA GLU A 60 -9.68 6.63 -26.88
C GLU A 60 -9.36 5.87 -28.17
N LEU A 61 -8.42 4.93 -28.13
CA LEU A 61 -8.10 4.06 -29.27
C LEU A 61 -9.30 3.21 -29.70
N ARG A 62 -10.06 2.68 -28.74
CA ARG A 62 -11.30 1.94 -29.02
C ARG A 62 -12.35 2.83 -29.69
N GLU A 63 -12.53 4.05 -29.19
CA GLU A 63 -13.48 5.01 -29.79
C GLU A 63 -13.05 5.40 -31.21
N ARG A 64 -11.76 5.66 -31.44
CA ARG A 64 -11.21 5.94 -32.77
C ARG A 64 -11.41 4.75 -33.72
N PHE A 65 -11.19 3.53 -33.24
CA PHE A 65 -11.44 2.31 -34.01
C PHE A 65 -12.92 2.15 -34.39
N GLN A 66 -13.85 2.44 -33.49
CA GLN A 66 -15.28 2.42 -33.80
C GLN A 66 -15.67 3.47 -34.85
N ARG A 67 -15.16 4.69 -34.73
CA ARG A 67 -15.39 5.76 -35.74
C ARG A 67 -14.83 5.35 -37.10
N PHE A 68 -13.65 4.76 -37.11
CA PHE A 68 -13.03 4.24 -38.31
C PHE A 68 -13.87 3.13 -38.97
N GLN A 69 -14.39 2.17 -38.20
CA GLN A 69 -15.29 1.14 -38.74
C GLN A 69 -16.56 1.75 -39.35
N SER A 70 -17.11 2.78 -38.70
CA SER A 70 -18.27 3.50 -39.23
C SER A 70 -17.97 4.24 -40.54
N GLN A 71 -16.81 4.89 -40.63
CA GLN A 71 -16.37 5.57 -41.86
C GLN A 71 -16.09 4.59 -43.00
N ARG A 72 -15.51 3.42 -42.67
CA ARG A 72 -15.29 2.37 -43.65
C ARG A 72 -16.61 1.84 -44.23
N ALA A 73 -17.61 1.59 -43.40
CA ALA A 73 -18.92 1.13 -43.86
C ALA A 73 -19.61 2.18 -44.77
N LEU A 74 -19.46 3.46 -44.46
CA LEU A 74 -19.97 4.55 -45.30
C LEU A 74 -19.21 4.65 -46.64
N ALA A 75 -17.89 4.54 -46.62
CA ALA A 75 -17.05 4.58 -47.83
C ALA A 75 -17.27 3.37 -48.74
N GLU A 76 -17.51 2.17 -48.18
CA GLU A 76 -17.91 0.98 -48.95
C GLU A 76 -19.26 1.21 -49.64
N GLY A 77 -20.23 1.86 -48.97
CA GLY A 77 -21.51 2.24 -49.57
C GLY A 77 -21.39 3.28 -50.69
N ASP A 78 -20.50 4.26 -50.55
CA ASP A 78 -20.24 5.27 -51.58
C ASP A 78 -19.47 4.69 -52.79
N ALA A 79 -18.58 3.72 -52.56
CA ALA A 79 -17.83 3.03 -53.61
C ALA A 79 -18.75 2.19 -54.52
N ASP A 80 -19.79 1.56 -53.98
CA ASP A 80 -20.83 0.85 -54.74
C ASP A 80 -21.69 1.82 -55.61
N GLY A 81 -21.74 3.11 -55.25
CA GLY A 81 -22.40 4.17 -56.01
C GLY A 81 -21.50 4.90 -57.03
N ALA A 82 -20.18 4.72 -56.96
CA ALA A 82 -19.21 5.49 -57.74
C ALA A 82 -19.13 5.03 -59.21
N ARG A 83 -19.72 5.82 -60.12
CA ARG A 83 -19.64 5.59 -61.58
C ARG A 83 -18.23 5.77 -62.16
N ASP A 84 -17.35 6.50 -61.48
CA ASP A 84 -16.02 6.88 -62.00
C ASP A 84 -14.88 6.02 -61.43
N GLU A 85 -13.98 5.57 -62.30
CA GLU A 85 -12.90 4.62 -62.00
C GLU A 85 -11.83 5.23 -61.08
N ALA A 86 -11.59 6.53 -61.19
CA ALA A 86 -10.64 7.26 -60.34
C ALA A 86 -11.11 7.30 -58.87
N LEU A 87 -12.41 7.50 -58.64
CA LEU A 87 -13.00 7.51 -57.30
C LEU A 87 -12.99 6.12 -56.65
N ARG A 88 -13.25 5.06 -57.42
CA ARG A 88 -13.14 3.69 -56.93
C ARG A 88 -11.72 3.33 -56.51
N LYS A 89 -10.71 3.74 -57.27
CA LYS A 89 -9.29 3.52 -56.90
C LYS A 89 -8.88 4.30 -55.65
N GLN A 90 -9.35 5.53 -55.50
CA GLN A 90 -9.11 6.32 -54.29
C GLN A 90 -9.73 5.65 -53.06
N ALA A 91 -11.00 5.25 -53.15
CA ALA A 91 -11.70 4.55 -52.05
C ALA A 91 -11.01 3.22 -51.68
N GLN A 92 -10.53 2.46 -52.67
CA GLN A 92 -9.79 1.22 -52.43
C GLN A 92 -8.42 1.45 -51.78
N ALA A 93 -7.70 2.52 -52.16
CA ALA A 93 -6.44 2.90 -51.53
C ALA A 93 -6.65 3.32 -50.06
N ASP A 94 -7.68 4.12 -49.80
CA ASP A 94 -8.04 4.55 -48.45
C ASP A 94 -8.43 3.34 -47.59
N ALA A 95 -9.25 2.42 -48.11
CA ALA A 95 -9.62 1.17 -47.44
C ALA A 95 -8.41 0.26 -47.13
N LYS A 96 -7.38 0.27 -47.97
CA LYS A 96 -6.14 -0.47 -47.73
C LYS A 96 -5.28 0.17 -46.64
N ALA A 97 -5.05 1.49 -46.71
CA ALA A 97 -4.30 2.23 -45.69
C ALA A 97 -4.97 2.09 -44.31
N ALA A 98 -6.29 2.12 -44.32
CA ALA A 98 -7.17 1.83 -43.20
C ALA A 98 -6.90 0.45 -42.57
N ILE A 99 -6.86 -0.63 -43.36
CA ILE A 99 -6.55 -1.99 -42.86
C ILE A 99 -5.13 -2.09 -42.28
N GLU A 100 -4.15 -1.44 -42.92
CA GLU A 100 -2.78 -1.41 -42.45
C GLU A 100 -2.65 -0.68 -41.11
N ALA A 101 -3.35 0.45 -40.94
CA ALA A 101 -3.41 1.19 -39.68
C ALA A 101 -4.02 0.35 -38.55
N VAL A 102 -5.10 -0.39 -38.83
CA VAL A 102 -5.71 -1.31 -37.85
C VAL A 102 -4.72 -2.41 -37.46
N SER A 103 -4.02 -3.00 -38.42
CA SER A 103 -3.04 -4.05 -38.16
C SER A 103 -1.90 -3.56 -37.28
N LEU A 104 -1.45 -2.33 -37.50
CA LEU A 104 -0.46 -1.67 -36.65
C LEU A 104 -1.00 -1.45 -35.23
N ILE A 105 -2.23 -0.96 -35.10
CA ILE A 105 -2.89 -0.75 -33.80
C ILE A 105 -2.94 -2.06 -33.00
N VAL A 106 -3.42 -3.15 -33.59
CA VAL A 106 -3.51 -4.46 -32.90
C VAL A 106 -2.14 -4.92 -32.41
N ARG A 107 -1.11 -4.85 -33.28
CA ARG A 107 0.27 -5.21 -32.89
C ARG A 107 0.79 -4.35 -31.73
N THR A 108 0.47 -3.06 -31.71
CA THR A 108 0.87 -2.19 -30.60
C THR A 108 0.15 -2.55 -29.30
N LEU A 109 -1.13 -2.92 -29.35
CA LEU A 109 -1.89 -3.38 -28.19
C LEU A 109 -1.34 -4.68 -27.62
N GLU A 110 -1.02 -5.65 -28.48
CA GLU A 110 -0.38 -6.90 -28.06
C GLU A 110 0.97 -6.65 -27.39
N LYS A 111 1.75 -5.68 -27.88
CA LYS A 111 3.03 -5.31 -27.28
C LYS A 111 2.87 -4.61 -25.94
N ILE A 112 1.87 -3.75 -25.79
CA ILE A 112 1.52 -3.11 -24.51
C ILE A 112 1.08 -4.18 -23.51
N ASP A 113 0.22 -5.12 -23.91
CA ASP A 113 -0.25 -6.22 -23.05
C ASP A 113 0.93 -7.09 -22.56
N SER A 114 1.83 -7.47 -23.48
CA SER A 114 3.06 -8.18 -23.12
C SER A 114 3.91 -7.40 -22.12
N LEU A 115 4.06 -6.09 -22.30
CA LEU A 115 4.84 -5.25 -21.37
C LEU A 115 4.15 -5.14 -20.01
N GLN A 116 2.84 -4.97 -19.99
CA GLN A 116 2.05 -4.93 -18.75
C GLN A 116 2.19 -6.24 -17.97
N ARG A 117 2.12 -7.39 -18.65
CA ARG A 117 2.32 -8.70 -18.03
C ARG A 117 3.74 -8.85 -17.47
N THR A 118 4.77 -8.42 -18.20
CA THR A 118 6.16 -8.45 -17.69
C THR A 118 6.34 -7.57 -16.46
N LEU A 119 5.77 -6.36 -16.45
CA LEU A 119 5.87 -5.45 -15.30
C LEU A 119 5.15 -5.98 -14.07
N LEU A 120 3.96 -6.57 -14.23
CA LEU A 120 3.23 -7.20 -13.13
C LEU A 120 4.02 -8.36 -12.53
N ASN A 121 4.64 -9.19 -13.37
CA ASN A 121 5.48 -10.29 -12.91
C ASN A 121 6.73 -9.79 -12.18
N ALA A 122 7.41 -8.78 -12.72
CA ALA A 122 8.59 -8.19 -12.08
C ALA A 122 8.25 -7.58 -10.72
N ARG A 123 7.05 -7.00 -10.57
CA ARG A 123 6.56 -6.52 -9.27
C ARG A 123 6.29 -7.67 -8.31
N ALA A 124 5.63 -8.73 -8.76
CA ALA A 124 5.38 -9.90 -7.92
C ALA A 124 6.69 -10.56 -7.43
N GLU A 125 7.72 -10.60 -8.29
CA GLU A 125 9.05 -11.07 -7.93
C GLU A 125 9.74 -10.14 -6.93
N ALA A 126 9.63 -8.82 -7.10
CA ALA A 126 10.19 -7.84 -6.17
C ALA A 126 9.49 -7.88 -4.80
N ASP A 127 8.16 -8.00 -4.78
CA ASP A 127 7.36 -8.14 -3.56
C ASP A 127 7.74 -9.45 -2.84
N ALA A 128 7.89 -10.56 -3.56
CA ALA A 128 8.35 -11.84 -2.98
C ALA A 128 9.80 -11.78 -2.45
N ALA A 129 10.67 -11.02 -3.10
CA ALA A 129 12.05 -10.80 -2.63
C ALA A 129 12.11 -9.89 -1.40
N ALA A 130 11.19 -8.93 -1.29
CA ALA A 130 11.05 -8.05 -0.12
C ALA A 130 10.44 -8.80 1.08
N ASP A 131 9.43 -9.63 0.86
CA ASP A 131 8.81 -10.50 1.88
C ASP A 131 9.79 -11.58 2.39
N GLY A 132 10.79 -11.95 1.57
CA GLY A 132 11.89 -12.82 1.97
C GLY A 132 13.05 -12.14 2.72
N ALA A 133 13.01 -10.80 2.90
CA ALA A 133 14.09 -10.03 3.53
C ALA A 133 13.79 -9.59 4.97
N GLU A 134 12.52 -9.62 5.40
CA GLU A 134 12.16 -9.53 6.82
C GLU A 134 11.97 -10.96 7.35
N ASP A 135 13.09 -11.61 7.69
CA ASP A 135 13.06 -12.90 8.36
C ASP A 135 12.44 -12.71 9.75
N GLU A 136 11.12 -12.85 9.82
CA GLU A 136 10.31 -12.71 11.03
C GLU A 136 10.92 -13.50 12.21
N ALA A 137 11.53 -14.64 11.91
CA ALA A 137 12.24 -15.46 12.89
C ALA A 137 13.53 -14.80 13.42
N ALA A 138 14.28 -14.10 12.58
CA ALA A 138 15.46 -13.34 13.00
C ALA A 138 15.06 -12.12 13.84
N LEU A 139 13.97 -11.44 13.48
CA LEU A 139 13.43 -10.31 14.25
C LEU A 139 12.92 -10.78 15.63
N ALA A 140 12.21 -11.91 15.67
CA ALA A 140 11.74 -12.52 16.91
C ALA A 140 12.91 -12.94 17.82
N ALA A 141 13.97 -13.53 17.26
CA ALA A 141 15.16 -13.91 18.01
C ALA A 141 15.91 -12.69 18.57
N GLU A 142 15.99 -11.59 17.84
CA GLU A 142 16.56 -10.33 18.33
C GLU A 142 15.72 -9.74 19.46
N PHE A 143 14.39 -9.75 19.31
CA PHE A 143 13.47 -9.28 20.33
C PHE A 143 13.58 -10.10 21.62
N ASP A 144 13.58 -11.43 21.53
CA ASP A 144 13.74 -12.32 22.69
C ASP A 144 15.05 -12.05 23.43
N ARG A 145 16.16 -11.84 22.69
CA ARG A 145 17.45 -11.48 23.28
C ARG A 145 17.39 -10.16 24.06
N LEU A 146 16.77 -9.12 23.48
CA LEU A 146 16.64 -7.82 24.13
C LEU A 146 15.76 -7.90 25.39
N VAL A 147 14.71 -8.72 25.34
CA VAL A 147 13.84 -8.98 26.51
C VAL A 147 14.63 -9.69 27.60
N GLU A 148 15.38 -10.74 27.26
CA GLU A 148 16.21 -11.46 28.24
C GLU A 148 17.23 -10.54 28.91
N ASP A 149 17.93 -9.73 28.14
CA ASP A 149 18.94 -8.81 28.66
C ASP A 149 18.29 -7.80 29.62
N ARG A 150 17.13 -7.24 29.24
CA ARG A 150 16.38 -6.32 30.11
C ARG A 150 15.85 -6.98 31.38
N VAL A 151 15.39 -8.23 31.31
CA VAL A 151 14.91 -8.99 32.47
C VAL A 151 16.08 -9.28 33.41
N LYS A 152 17.24 -9.68 32.88
CA LYS A 152 18.46 -9.90 33.66
C LYS A 152 18.88 -8.62 34.39
N GLU A 153 18.94 -7.49 33.68
CA GLU A 153 19.24 -6.18 34.28
C GLU A 153 18.30 -5.86 35.46
N ARG A 154 16.98 -6.03 35.26
CA ARG A 154 15.98 -5.75 36.31
C ARG A 154 16.08 -6.71 37.48
N LEU A 155 16.35 -7.98 37.24
CA LEU A 155 16.56 -8.97 38.29
C LEU A 155 17.82 -8.67 39.10
N TYR A 156 18.92 -8.26 38.45
CA TYR A 156 20.13 -7.85 39.16
C TYR A 156 19.90 -6.59 39.99
N ALA A 157 19.23 -5.58 39.44
CA ALA A 157 18.87 -4.38 40.18
C ALA A 157 17.98 -4.70 41.41
N ALA A 158 16.94 -5.52 41.23
CA ALA A 158 16.07 -5.93 42.33
C ALA A 158 16.80 -6.77 43.38
N LYS A 159 17.73 -7.63 42.96
CA LYS A 159 18.58 -8.41 43.87
C LYS A 159 19.51 -7.50 44.67
N GLU A 160 20.13 -6.50 44.04
CA GLU A 160 20.97 -5.53 44.73
C GLU A 160 20.17 -4.71 45.73
N ASP A 161 18.95 -4.27 45.37
CA ASP A 161 18.05 -3.56 46.28
C ASP A 161 17.64 -4.43 47.47
N TRP A 162 17.32 -5.70 47.24
CA TRP A 162 17.03 -6.66 48.29
C TRP A 162 18.23 -6.90 49.22
N MET A 163 19.43 -7.07 48.67
CA MET A 163 20.67 -7.21 49.45
C MET A 163 21.00 -5.95 50.26
N ARG A 164 20.71 -4.75 49.73
CA ARG A 164 20.82 -3.48 50.47
C ARG A 164 19.79 -3.39 51.61
N GLY A 165 18.58 -3.90 51.40
CA GLY A 165 17.52 -3.98 52.42
C GLY A 165 17.78 -4.99 53.55
N LEU A 166 18.69 -5.94 53.34
CA LEU A 166 19.14 -6.94 54.32
C LEU A 166 20.31 -6.49 55.22
N GLY A 167 20.65 -5.20 55.22
CA GLY A 167 21.54 -4.58 56.21
C GLY A 167 21.05 -4.76 57.66
N PRO A 168 21.92 -4.59 58.68
CA PRO A 168 21.88 -5.30 59.96
C PRO A 168 20.72 -4.88 60.88
N GLY A 169 19.51 -5.36 60.57
CA GLY A 169 18.32 -5.23 61.41
C GLY A 169 17.70 -6.58 61.78
N GLY A 170 18.05 -7.66 61.08
CA GLY A 170 17.49 -9.00 61.32
C GLY A 170 17.96 -9.66 62.62
N ASP A 171 19.18 -9.35 63.08
CA ASP A 171 19.73 -9.93 64.31
C ASP A 171 19.23 -9.25 65.60
N ALA A 172 18.67 -8.03 65.50
CA ALA A 172 18.10 -7.35 66.66
C ALA A 172 16.78 -8.00 67.12
N ALA A 173 16.00 -8.56 66.19
CA ALA A 173 14.76 -9.27 66.50
C ALA A 173 15.01 -10.68 67.08
N ALA A 174 16.07 -11.37 66.65
CA ALA A 174 16.41 -12.70 67.15
C ALA A 174 16.98 -12.69 68.59
N ARG A 175 17.65 -11.60 69.00
CA ARG A 175 18.13 -11.42 70.38
C ARG A 175 17.06 -10.96 71.39
N ALA A 176 15.94 -10.42 70.92
CA ALA A 176 14.82 -10.05 71.80
C ALA A 176 13.91 -11.23 72.15
N ALA A 177 13.96 -12.33 71.38
CA ALA A 177 13.12 -13.52 71.58
C ALA A 177 13.79 -14.67 72.35
N SER A 178 15.07 -14.53 72.72
CA SER A 178 15.85 -15.55 73.45
C SER A 178 16.53 -14.97 74.70
N GLY A 179 15.73 -14.62 75.70
CA GLY A 179 16.14 -14.55 77.11
C GLY A 179 15.20 -15.47 77.91
N PRO A 180 15.67 -16.22 78.93
CA PRO A 180 16.65 -15.82 79.95
C PRO A 180 17.93 -16.67 80.01
#